data_AF-A0AAD9IEH4-F1
#
_entry.id   AF-A0AAD9IEH4-F1
#
_cell.length_a   1.000
_cell.length_b   1.000
_cell.length_c   1.000
_cell.angle_alpha   90.00
_cell.angle_beta   90.00
_cell.angle_gamma   90.00
#
_symmetry.space_group_name_H-M   'P 1'
#
loop_
_entity.id
_entity.type
_entity.pdbx_description
1 polymer ?
#
loop_
_entity_poly.entity_id
_entity_poly.type
_entity_poly.pdbx_seq_one_letter_code
_entity_poly.pdbx_strand_id
1 'polypeptide(L)'
;MYKKLEMRAYPLPAQCAGTPILLVATNGQPGRPALPDRVPAGSHEATVAGTVTFDGNEFFMTQESFEAASDRHLIPSGQNMAFAWSGEPMYGWRVKHTETWIPSPPMPALERLERSIFRVTQPPE
;
A
#
# COMPACT_ATOMS: atom_id res chain seq x y z
N MET A 1 16.88 1.89 5.94
CA MET A 1 16.52 1.87 4.50
C MET A 1 15.02 2.06 4.42
N TYR A 2 14.52 2.99 3.59
CA TYR A 2 13.08 3.25 3.45
C TYR A 2 12.58 2.65 2.13
N LYS A 3 11.37 2.09 2.15
CA LYS A 3 10.72 1.52 0.96
C LYS A 3 10.39 2.62 -0.03
N LYS A 4 10.80 2.45 -1.29
CA LYS A 4 10.57 3.40 -2.40
C LYS A 4 9.53 2.91 -3.41
N LEU A 5 9.25 1.60 -3.42
CA LEU A 5 8.27 0.99 -4.32
C LEU A 5 7.26 0.16 -3.52
N GLU A 6 5.97 0.48 -3.62
CA GLU A 6 4.90 -0.36 -3.10
C GLU A 6 4.42 -1.34 -4.17
N MET A 7 4.66 -2.63 -3.96
CA MET A 7 4.38 -3.66 -4.97
C MET A 7 2.92 -4.08 -5.00
N ARG A 8 2.35 -4.14 -6.20
CA ARG A 8 0.95 -4.49 -6.47
C ARG A 8 0.82 -5.29 -7.77
N ALA A 9 -0.29 -6.02 -7.88
CA ALA A 9 -0.68 -6.73 -9.10
C ALA A 9 -1.42 -5.84 -10.12
N TYR A 10 -1.64 -4.56 -9.79
CA TYR A 10 -2.37 -3.60 -10.62
C TYR A 10 -1.69 -2.22 -10.57
N PRO A 11 -1.85 -1.40 -11.61
CA PRO A 11 -1.26 -0.06 -11.64
C PRO A 11 -1.91 0.86 -10.59
N LEU A 12 -1.16 1.86 -10.14
CA LEU A 12 -1.67 2.94 -9.31
C LEU A 12 -2.85 3.61 -10.03
N PRO A 13 -4.04 3.68 -9.42
CA PRO A 13 -5.17 4.38 -10.03
C PRO A 13 -4.84 5.86 -10.26
N ALA A 14 -5.30 6.42 -11.38
CA ALA A 14 -4.93 7.78 -11.79
C ALA A 14 -5.26 8.84 -10.72
N GLN A 15 -6.40 8.68 -10.03
CA GLN A 15 -6.83 9.58 -8.95
C GLN A 15 -5.89 9.58 -7.72
N CYS A 16 -5.06 8.55 -7.58
CA CYS A 16 -4.10 8.41 -6.49
C CYS A 16 -2.73 9.03 -6.80
N ALA A 17 -2.44 9.33 -8.08
CA ALA A 17 -1.15 9.89 -8.48
C ALA A 17 -1.05 11.38 -8.10
N GLY A 18 -0.01 11.75 -7.37
CA GLY A 18 0.26 13.13 -6.93
C GLY A 18 -0.60 13.60 -5.76
N THR A 19 -1.56 12.80 -5.30
CA THR A 19 -2.46 13.12 -4.18
C THR A 19 -1.96 12.43 -2.91
N PRO A 20 -1.92 13.11 -1.75
CA PRO A 20 -1.70 12.46 -0.45
C PRO A 20 -2.85 11.49 -0.12
N ILE A 21 -2.51 10.26 0.24
CA ILE A 21 -3.45 9.20 0.62
C ILE A 21 -3.17 8.79 2.05
N LEU A 22 -4.21 8.52 2.84
CA LEU A 22 -4.04 7.99 4.19
C LEU A 22 -3.31 6.64 4.16
N LEU A 23 -2.25 6.54 4.95
CA LEU A 23 -1.53 5.30 5.19
C LEU A 23 -2.12 4.63 6.43
N VAL A 24 -2.71 3.46 6.22
CA VAL A 24 -3.36 2.68 7.28
C VAL A 24 -2.49 1.46 7.61
N ALA A 25 -2.02 1.39 8.86
CA ALA A 25 -1.26 0.26 9.38
C ALA A 25 -2.20 -0.78 10.00
N THR A 26 -1.96 -2.05 9.69
CA THR A 26 -2.80 -3.19 10.13
C THR A 26 -1.92 -4.30 10.69
N ASN A 27 -2.46 -5.12 11.60
CA ASN A 27 -1.77 -6.31 12.14
C ASN A 27 -2.00 -7.59 11.30
N GLY A 28 -2.37 -7.45 10.03
CA GLY A 28 -2.68 -8.59 9.16
C GLY A 28 -1.47 -9.42 8.74
N GLN A 29 -1.74 -10.64 8.28
CA GLN A 29 -0.72 -11.54 7.74
C GLN A 29 -0.40 -11.20 6.28
N PRO A 30 0.87 -11.29 5.83
CA PRO A 30 1.23 -11.12 4.42
C PRO A 30 0.34 -11.95 3.49
N GLY A 31 -0.14 -11.32 2.40
CA GLY A 31 -1.00 -12.00 1.43
C GLY A 31 -2.46 -12.16 1.82
N ARG A 32 -2.88 -11.78 3.03
CA ARG A 32 -4.29 -11.80 3.43
C ARG A 32 -4.81 -10.36 3.59
N PRO A 33 -6.00 -10.03 3.07
CA PRO A 33 -6.64 -8.76 3.40
C PRO A 33 -6.76 -8.64 4.92
N ALA A 34 -6.19 -7.58 5.48
CA ALA A 34 -6.15 -7.36 6.92
C ALA A 34 -7.43 -6.70 7.46
N LEU A 35 -8.15 -6.00 6.59
CA LEU A 35 -9.39 -5.29 6.91
C LEU A 35 -10.56 -5.94 6.18
N PRO A 36 -11.79 -5.84 6.69
CA PRO A 36 -13.01 -6.17 5.96
C PRO A 36 -13.27 -5.17 4.81
N ASP A 37 -14.33 -5.38 4.03
CA ASP A 37 -14.72 -4.46 2.94
C ASP A 37 -15.28 -3.14 3.45
N ARG A 38 -15.75 -3.11 4.71
CA ARG A 38 -16.28 -1.92 5.38
C ARG A 38 -15.68 -1.81 6.77
N VAL A 39 -15.05 -0.69 7.06
CA VAL A 39 -14.47 -0.39 8.36
C VAL A 39 -15.26 0.79 8.96
N PRO A 40 -15.88 0.63 10.14
CA PRO A 40 -16.58 1.74 10.80
C PRO A 40 -15.60 2.79 11.31
N ALA A 41 -16.06 4.05 11.44
CA ALA A 41 -15.29 5.11 12.09
C ALA A 41 -14.94 4.71 13.53
N GLY A 42 -13.74 5.09 13.98
CA GLY A 42 -13.22 4.74 15.30
C GLY A 42 -12.78 3.27 15.45
N SER A 43 -12.76 2.47 14.37
CA SER A 43 -12.30 1.09 14.44
C SER A 43 -10.87 0.97 14.98
N HIS A 44 -10.63 -0.06 15.79
CA HIS A 44 -9.31 -0.41 16.33
C HIS A 44 -8.60 -1.50 15.52
N GLU A 45 -9.16 -1.97 14.41
CA GLU A 45 -8.55 -2.99 13.54
C GLU A 45 -7.31 -2.47 12.80
N ALA A 46 -7.17 -1.15 12.72
CA ALA A 46 -6.06 -0.47 12.08
C ALA A 46 -5.78 0.89 12.73
N THR A 47 -4.64 1.46 12.36
CA THR A 47 -4.20 2.78 12.81
C THR A 47 -3.84 3.64 11.61
N VAL A 48 -4.30 4.91 11.60
CA VAL A 48 -3.81 5.90 10.64
C VAL A 48 -2.37 6.27 11.02
N ALA A 49 -1.41 5.82 10.22
CA ALA A 49 0.02 6.07 10.43
C ALA A 49 0.48 7.42 9.87
N GLY A 50 -0.29 8.00 8.94
CA GLY A 50 -0.01 9.29 8.31
C GLY A 50 -0.46 9.30 6.86
N THR A 51 0.34 9.88 5.96
CA THR A 51 0.05 9.92 4.52
C THR A 51 1.19 9.41 3.65
N VAL A 52 0.84 8.95 2.46
CA VAL A 52 1.77 8.62 1.38
C VAL A 52 1.32 9.27 0.09
N THR A 53 2.26 9.83 -0.67
CA THR A 53 2.04 10.33 -2.03
C THR A 53 2.84 9.47 -3.00
N PHE A 54 2.17 9.00 -4.05
CA PHE A 54 2.80 8.27 -5.15
C PHE A 54 2.89 9.14 -6.39
N ASP A 55 3.94 8.98 -7.21
CA ASP A 55 4.12 9.77 -8.45
C ASP A 55 4.11 8.95 -9.75
N GLY A 56 3.70 7.68 -9.64
CA GLY A 56 3.43 6.83 -10.79
C GLY A 56 3.83 5.39 -10.56
N ASN A 57 4.01 4.68 -11.67
CA ASN A 57 4.28 3.25 -11.71
C ASN A 57 5.64 2.97 -12.32
N GLU A 58 6.32 1.98 -11.77
CA GLU A 58 7.34 1.20 -12.43
C GLU A 58 6.78 -0.18 -12.74
N PHE A 59 7.10 -0.71 -13.91
CA PHE A 59 6.51 -1.95 -14.40
C PHE A 59 7.58 -3.02 -14.56
N PHE A 60 7.31 -4.18 -13.97
CA PHE A 60 8.21 -5.33 -13.96
C PHE A 60 7.59 -6.44 -14.79
N MET A 61 8.22 -6.74 -15.92
CA MET A 61 7.78 -7.80 -16.85
C MET A 61 8.53 -9.11 -16.64
N THR A 62 9.67 -9.06 -15.97
CA THR A 62 10.52 -10.22 -15.73
C THR A 62 10.96 -10.28 -14.27
N GLN A 63 11.20 -11.50 -13.79
CA GLN A 63 11.76 -11.72 -12.45
C GLN A 63 13.07 -10.97 -12.26
N GLU A 64 13.95 -10.97 -13.27
CA GLU A 64 15.23 -10.26 -13.23
C GLU A 64 15.04 -8.75 -12.98
N SER A 65 14.11 -8.12 -13.71
CA SER A 65 13.82 -6.68 -13.51
C SER A 65 13.26 -6.39 -12.12
N PHE A 66 12.44 -7.30 -11.58
CA PHE A 66 11.90 -7.21 -10.23
C PHE A 66 13.01 -7.35 -9.17
N GLU A 67 13.84 -8.38 -9.26
CA GLU A 67 14.93 -8.64 -8.30
C GLU A 67 15.99 -7.53 -8.31
N ALA A 68 16.26 -6.93 -9.47
CA ALA A 68 17.13 -5.77 -9.60
C ALA A 68 16.60 -4.53 -8.83
N ALA A 69 15.31 -4.50 -8.49
CA ALA A 69 14.68 -3.45 -7.70
C ALA A 69 14.50 -3.80 -6.22
N SER A 70 15.12 -4.89 -5.73
CA SER A 70 14.95 -5.41 -4.36
C SER A 70 15.30 -4.40 -3.26
N ASP A 71 16.27 -3.53 -3.50
CA ASP A 71 16.65 -2.44 -2.59
C ASP A 71 15.57 -1.35 -2.44
N ARG A 72 14.65 -1.24 -3.42
CA ARG A 72 13.57 -0.25 -3.45
C ARG A 72 12.26 -0.79 -2.94
N HIS A 73 11.92 -2.05 -3.21
CA HIS A 73 10.67 -2.66 -2.71
C HIS A 73 10.85 -3.48 -1.43
N LEU A 74 12.09 -3.79 -1.02
CA LEU A 74 12.44 -4.52 0.21
C LEU A 74 11.83 -5.92 0.32
N ILE A 75 11.61 -6.59 -0.81
CA ILE A 75 11.15 -7.99 -0.85
C ILE A 75 12.39 -8.84 -1.17
N PRO A 76 12.82 -9.73 -0.27
CA PRO A 76 14.00 -10.56 -0.50
C PRO A 76 13.84 -11.46 -1.72
N SER A 77 14.89 -11.59 -2.53
CA SER A 77 14.93 -12.53 -3.65
C SER A 77 14.85 -13.98 -3.17
N GLY A 78 14.26 -14.85 -3.99
CA GLY A 78 14.25 -16.30 -3.77
C GLY A 78 13.34 -16.81 -2.64
N GLN A 79 12.61 -15.94 -1.94
CA GLN A 79 11.64 -16.37 -0.92
C GLN A 79 10.24 -16.48 -1.51
N ASN A 80 9.54 -17.59 -1.25
CA ASN A 80 8.15 -17.77 -1.60
C ASN A 80 7.25 -16.99 -0.62
N MET A 81 7.26 -15.67 -0.75
CA MET A 81 6.40 -14.76 0.01
C MET A 81 5.19 -14.37 -0.82
N ALA A 82 4.09 -13.99 -0.16
CA ALA A 82 2.86 -13.56 -0.82
C ALA A 82 3.00 -12.36 -1.78
N PHE A 83 4.15 -11.68 -1.78
CA PHE A 83 4.47 -10.54 -2.64
C PHE A 83 5.71 -10.78 -3.51
N ALA A 84 6.25 -12.01 -3.51
CA ALA A 84 7.32 -12.39 -4.41
C ALA A 84 6.82 -12.46 -5.86
N TRP A 85 7.76 -12.45 -6.80
CA TRP A 85 7.46 -12.64 -8.21
C TRP A 85 6.70 -13.96 -8.43
N SER A 86 5.54 -13.88 -9.07
CA SER A 86 4.65 -15.03 -9.30
C SER A 86 4.65 -15.53 -10.75
N GLY A 87 5.53 -15.00 -11.60
CA GLY A 87 5.48 -15.23 -13.04
C GLY A 87 4.59 -14.26 -13.82
N GLU A 88 3.85 -13.40 -13.12
CA GLU A 88 2.97 -12.38 -13.71
C GLU A 88 3.58 -10.99 -13.59
N PRO A 89 3.27 -10.07 -14.53
CA PRO A 89 3.74 -8.70 -14.44
C PRO A 89 3.32 -8.01 -13.13
N MET A 90 4.23 -7.21 -12.56
CA MET A 90 4.01 -6.49 -11.31
C MET A 90 4.20 -4.98 -11.47
N TYR A 91 3.51 -4.22 -10.63
CA TYR A 91 3.56 -2.76 -10.62
C TYR A 91 4.16 -2.29 -9.29
N GLY A 92 5.24 -1.53 -9.37
CA GLY A 92 5.80 -0.80 -8.23
C GLY A 92 5.27 0.63 -8.21
N TRP A 93 4.44 0.95 -7.24
CA TRP A 93 4.00 2.33 -7.05
C TRP A 93 5.12 3.13 -6.43
N ARG A 94 5.62 4.15 -7.15
CA ARG A 94 6.75 4.97 -6.70
C ARG A 94 6.33 5.89 -5.59
N VAL A 95 6.91 5.67 -4.41
CA VAL A 95 6.73 6.52 -3.23
C VAL A 95 7.51 7.81 -3.45
N LYS A 96 6.80 8.94 -3.51
CA LYS A 96 7.39 10.27 -3.64
C LYS A 96 7.59 10.95 -2.30
N HIS A 97 6.59 10.85 -1.43
CA HIS A 97 6.59 11.51 -0.12
C HIS A 97 5.80 10.69 0.89
N THR A 98 6.24 10.73 2.15
CA THR A 98 5.54 10.13 3.28
C THR A 98 5.55 11.11 4.43
N GLU A 99 4.43 11.23 5.11
CA GLU A 99 4.29 11.99 6.34
C GLU A 99 3.81 11.03 7.43
N THR A 100 4.48 11.04 8.57
CA THR A 100 4.08 10.23 9.73
C THR A 100 3.35 11.13 10.72
N TRP A 101 2.22 10.67 11.24
CA TRP A 101 1.43 11.42 12.22
C TRP A 101 1.53 10.81 13.61
N ILE A 102 1.94 11.63 14.58
CA ILE A 102 1.99 11.29 16.01
C ILE A 102 1.45 12.50 16.79
N PRO A 103 0.31 12.38 17.51
CA PRO A 103 -0.48 11.16 17.66
C PRO A 103 -1.22 10.76 16.36
N SER A 104 -1.52 9.47 16.23
CA SER A 104 -2.38 8.97 15.15
C SER A 104 -3.80 9.48 15.34
N PRO A 105 -4.46 10.04 14.31
CA PRO A 105 -5.86 10.42 14.42
C PRO A 105 -6.76 9.18 14.51
N PRO A 106 -8.02 9.34 14.94
CA PRO A 106 -9.01 8.27 14.88
C PRO A 106 -9.17 7.70 13.47
N MET A 107 -9.51 6.42 13.37
CA MET A 107 -9.80 5.80 12.09
C MET A 107 -11.07 6.40 11.46
N PRO A 108 -11.02 6.86 10.19
CA PRO A 108 -12.23 7.23 9.46
C PRO A 108 -13.04 5.98 9.09
N ALA A 109 -14.30 6.17 8.68
CA ALA A 109 -15.04 5.10 8.04
C ALA A 109 -14.51 4.85 6.61
N LEU A 110 -14.31 3.59 6.26
CA LEU A 110 -13.72 3.17 4.99
C LEU A 110 -14.60 2.16 4.26
N GLU A 111 -14.63 2.25 2.94
CA GLU A 111 -15.21 1.22 2.05
C GLU A 111 -14.18 0.80 1.00
N ARG A 112 -14.01 -0.51 0.82
CA ARG A 112 -13.01 -1.07 -0.10
C ARG A 112 -13.36 -0.75 -1.56
N LEU A 113 -12.38 -0.23 -2.29
CA LEU A 113 -12.41 -0.10 -3.75
C LEU A 113 -11.60 -1.19 -4.42
N GLU A 114 -10.40 -1.44 -3.90
CA GLU A 114 -9.47 -2.47 -4.38
C GLU A 114 -8.90 -3.24 -3.19
N ARG A 115 -8.16 -4.33 -3.44
CA ARG A 115 -7.54 -5.14 -2.37
C ARG A 115 -6.76 -4.32 -1.32
N SER A 116 -6.21 -3.17 -1.70
CA SER A 116 -5.44 -2.29 -0.79
C SER A 116 -5.82 -0.82 -0.90
N ILE A 117 -6.94 -0.48 -1.53
CA ILE A 117 -7.41 0.91 -1.67
C ILE A 117 -8.82 0.98 -1.10
N PHE A 118 -9.04 1.99 -0.27
CA PHE A 118 -10.32 2.28 0.36
C PHE A 118 -10.71 3.72 0.07
N ARG A 119 -12.01 3.94 -0.08
CA ARG A 119 -12.61 5.26 -0.06
C ARG A 119 -12.95 5.63 1.37
N VAL A 120 -12.60 6.85 1.77
CA VAL A 120 -13.11 7.44 3.02
C VAL A 120 -14.58 7.80 2.81
N THR A 121 -15.48 7.23 3.60
CA THR A 121 -16.92 7.49 3.53
C THR A 121 -17.39 8.47 4.60
N GLN A 122 -16.65 8.59 5.71
CA GLN A 122 -16.86 9.58 6.76
C GLN A 122 -15.49 9.97 7.34
N PRO A 123 -15.18 11.27 7.47
CA PRO A 123 -13.92 11.72 8.08
C PRO A 123 -13.86 11.31 9.57
N PRO A 124 -12.66 11.30 10.18
CA PRO A 124 -12.54 11.13 11.62
C PRO A 124 -13.23 12.30 12.34
N GLU A 125 -14.04 11.99 13.35
CA GLU A 125 -14.61 12.97 14.30
C GLU A 125 -13.61 13.33 15.40
#